data_AF-A0A2V6NBL0-F1
#
_entry.id   AF-A0A2V6NBL0-F1
#
_cell.length_a   1.000
_cell.length_b   1.000
_cell.length_c   1.000
_cell.angle_alpha   90.00
_cell.angle_beta   90.00
_cell.angle_gamma   90.00
#
_symmetry.space_group_name_H-M   'P 1'
#
loop_
_entity.id
_entity.type
_entity.pdbx_description
1 polymer ?
#
loop_
_entity_poly.entity_id
_entity_poly.type
_entity_poly.pdbx_seq_one_letter_code
_entity_poly.pdbx_strand_id
1 'polypeptide(L)'
;MIASYRIVRCLTIVIAWFVLFLAEAWAFGALWFDAPAANRILAIVFLIVCLAVLGLVRPLARKLALLAILFGAVLTWWFSLKPSNEANWQLDVAQLAWAEIKGDEVTLHNVRNCDYRTETDYTAHWETRTVRISQITGIDLAVDYWGSPWIAHPIVSFQFADAPPLCFSIETRKKLGQTYSTIGGL
;
A
#
# COMPACT_ATOMS: atom_id res chain seq x y z
N MET A 1 0.79 12.80 -48.63
CA MET A 1 1.92 12.66 -47.68
C MET A 1 1.94 13.73 -46.58
N ILE A 2 1.84 15.04 -46.87
CA ILE A 2 1.95 16.12 -45.86
C ILE A 2 0.81 16.11 -44.82
N ALA A 3 -0.43 15.81 -45.22
CA ALA A 3 -1.57 15.72 -44.30
C ALA A 3 -1.45 14.57 -43.29
N SER A 4 -1.03 13.39 -43.76
CA SER A 4 -0.79 12.20 -42.91
C SER A 4 0.31 12.47 -41.87
N TYR A 5 1.39 13.15 -42.26
CA TYR A 5 2.46 13.54 -41.33
C TYR A 5 1.98 14.50 -40.23
N ARG A 6 1.11 15.47 -40.57
CA ARG A 6 0.54 16.40 -39.59
C ARG A 6 -0.39 15.70 -38.60
N ILE A 7 -1.18 14.73 -39.07
CA ILE A 7 -2.08 13.93 -38.22
C ILE A 7 -1.28 13.06 -37.25
N VAL A 8 -0.28 12.31 -37.75
CA VAL A 8 0.57 11.47 -36.91
C VAL A 8 1.29 12.31 -35.85
N ARG A 9 1.89 13.43 -36.24
CA ARG A 9 2.55 14.33 -35.29
C ARG A 9 1.60 14.88 -34.22
N CYS A 10 0.38 15.26 -34.60
CA CYS A 10 -0.63 15.73 -33.65
C CYS A 10 -0.98 14.64 -32.64
N LEU A 11 -1.26 13.42 -33.14
CA LEU A 11 -1.60 12.27 -32.31
C LEU A 11 -0.46 11.92 -31.34
N THR A 12 0.79 11.90 -31.80
CA THR A 12 1.96 11.65 -30.94
C THR A 12 2.06 12.68 -29.82
N ILE A 13 1.82 13.96 -30.12
CA ILE A 13 1.87 15.03 -29.10
C ILE A 13 0.74 14.85 -28.08
N VAL A 14 -0.47 14.50 -28.52
CA VAL A 14 -1.61 14.25 -27.63
C VAL A 14 -1.33 13.06 -26.71
N ILE A 15 -0.82 11.96 -27.26
CA ILE A 15 -0.44 10.78 -26.48
C ILE A 15 0.67 11.13 -25.48
N ALA A 16 1.71 11.86 -25.91
CA ALA A 16 2.80 12.26 -25.02
C ALA A 16 2.28 13.11 -23.84
N TRP A 17 1.35 14.04 -24.09
CA TRP A 17 0.72 14.82 -23.03
C TRP A 17 -0.12 13.98 -22.08
N PHE A 18 -0.89 13.03 -22.61
CA PHE A 18 -1.69 12.13 -21.78
C PHE A 18 -0.81 11.25 -20.89
N VAL A 19 0.25 10.67 -21.44
CA VAL A 19 1.21 9.85 -20.69
C VAL A 19 1.90 10.68 -19.61
N LEU A 20 2.38 11.88 -19.95
CA LEU A 20 2.99 12.77 -18.94
C LEU A 20 1.99 13.19 -17.87
N PHE A 21 0.74 13.49 -18.24
CA PHE A 21 -0.29 13.83 -17.25
C PHE A 21 -0.48 12.69 -16.23
N LEU A 22 -0.59 11.44 -16.68
CA LEU A 22 -0.67 10.29 -15.78
C LEU A 22 0.58 10.12 -14.94
N ALA A 23 1.77 10.34 -15.53
CA ALA A 23 3.05 10.26 -14.83
C ALA A 23 3.18 11.33 -13.72
N GLU A 24 2.83 12.59 -14.01
CA GLU A 24 2.84 13.68 -13.03
C GLU A 24 1.77 13.47 -11.95
N ALA A 25 0.59 12.96 -12.30
CA ALA A 25 -0.45 12.63 -11.34
C ALA A 25 -0.01 11.51 -10.38
N TRP A 26 0.66 10.48 -10.91
CA TRP A 26 1.27 9.43 -10.09
C TRP A 26 2.38 9.98 -9.21
N ALA A 27 3.29 10.81 -9.74
CA ALA A 27 4.39 11.40 -8.98
C ALA A 27 3.89 12.32 -7.85
N PHE A 28 2.83 13.09 -8.10
CA PHE A 28 2.14 13.87 -7.07
C PHE A 28 1.58 12.95 -5.98
N GLY A 29 0.94 11.84 -6.35
CA GLY A 29 0.44 10.83 -5.40
C GLY A 29 1.55 10.22 -4.55
N ALA A 30 2.63 9.77 -5.17
CA ALA A 30 3.81 9.22 -4.49
C ALA A 30 4.39 10.21 -3.46
N LEU A 31 4.51 11.48 -3.82
CA LEU A 31 4.96 12.52 -2.87
C LEU A 31 3.91 12.80 -1.78
N TRP A 32 2.62 12.73 -2.09
CA TRP A 32 1.55 13.00 -1.14
C TRP A 32 1.42 11.89 -0.09
N PHE A 33 1.59 10.63 -0.47
CA PHE A 33 1.36 9.48 0.41
C PHE A 33 2.65 8.91 1.02
N ASP A 34 3.73 8.78 0.24
CA ASP A 34 4.91 8.00 0.65
C ASP A 34 6.09 8.84 1.15
N ALA A 35 6.05 10.17 0.97
CA ALA A 35 7.15 11.01 1.43
C ALA A 35 7.21 11.06 2.98
N PRO A 36 8.42 10.92 3.58
CA PRO A 36 8.56 10.67 5.01
C PRO A 36 8.21 11.87 5.91
N ALA A 37 8.41 13.10 5.43
CA ALA A 37 8.13 14.32 6.18
C ALA A 37 7.64 15.42 5.23
N ALA A 38 6.69 16.24 5.69
CA ALA A 38 6.11 17.34 4.91
C ALA A 38 5.60 16.92 3.51
N ASN A 39 5.17 15.67 3.37
CA ASN A 39 4.66 15.05 2.13
C ASN A 39 3.70 15.95 1.35
N ARG A 40 2.69 16.52 2.02
CA ARG A 40 1.72 17.44 1.38
C ARG A 40 2.39 18.69 0.81
N ILE A 41 3.37 19.25 1.52
CA ILE A 41 4.11 20.43 1.08
C ILE A 41 4.95 20.08 -0.15
N LEU A 42 5.68 18.95 -0.11
CA LEU A 42 6.46 18.44 -1.24
C LEU A 42 5.60 18.24 -2.49
N ALA A 43 4.44 17.59 -2.34
CA ALA A 43 3.50 17.36 -3.44
C ALA A 43 2.95 18.69 -4.01
N ILE A 44 2.60 19.66 -3.16
CA ILE A 44 2.14 21.00 -3.60
C ILE A 44 3.26 21.75 -4.33
N VAL A 45 4.49 21.74 -3.81
CA VAL A 45 5.65 22.38 -4.46
C VAL A 45 5.90 21.73 -5.82
N PHE A 46 5.86 20.41 -5.91
CA PHE A 46 5.98 19.67 -7.16
C PHE A 46 4.92 20.10 -8.18
N LEU A 47 3.65 20.20 -7.76
CA LEU A 47 2.57 20.68 -8.61
C LEU A 47 2.82 22.11 -9.11
N ILE A 48 3.24 23.02 -8.24
CA ILE A 48 3.57 24.41 -8.60
C ILE A 48 4.70 24.44 -9.64
N VAL A 49 5.75 23.61 -9.46
CA VAL A 49 6.85 23.51 -10.42
C VAL A 49 6.37 22.99 -11.76
N CYS A 50 5.51 21.96 -11.79
CA CYS A 50 4.91 21.45 -13.03
C CYS A 50 4.10 22.54 -13.75
N LEU A 51 3.26 23.28 -13.02
CA LEU A 51 2.48 24.39 -13.58
C LEU A 51 3.38 25.53 -14.10
N ALA A 52 4.46 25.83 -13.39
CA ALA A 52 5.45 26.82 -13.84
C ALA A 52 6.13 26.38 -15.15
N VAL A 53 6.51 25.11 -15.28
CA VAL A 53 7.05 24.55 -16.53
C VAL A 53 6.02 24.67 -17.66
N LEU A 54 4.76 24.36 -17.39
CA LEU A 54 3.67 24.47 -18.37
C LEU A 54 3.44 25.91 -18.84
N GLY A 55 3.48 26.89 -17.94
CA GLY A 55 3.20 28.31 -18.23
C GLY A 55 4.39 29.10 -18.79
N LEU A 56 5.61 28.82 -18.31
CA LEU A 56 6.79 29.64 -18.58
C LEU A 56 7.67 29.08 -19.71
N VAL A 57 7.73 27.76 -19.89
CA VAL A 57 8.60 27.14 -20.91
C VAL A 57 7.87 27.13 -22.26
N ARG A 58 8.46 27.77 -23.27
CA ARG A 58 7.85 27.89 -24.61
C ARG A 58 8.12 26.70 -25.53
N PRO A 59 9.38 26.26 -25.72
CA PRO A 59 9.65 25.18 -26.67
C PRO A 59 9.02 23.87 -26.19
N LEU A 60 8.12 23.29 -27.00
CA LEU A 60 7.38 22.07 -26.63
C LEU A 60 8.33 20.95 -26.19
N ALA A 61 9.41 20.70 -26.95
CA ALA A 61 10.39 19.68 -26.62
C ALA A 61 11.06 19.90 -25.25
N ARG A 62 11.42 21.15 -24.91
CA ARG A 62 12.01 21.48 -23.59
C ARG A 62 10.99 21.28 -22.47
N LYS A 63 9.73 21.64 -22.70
CA LYS A 63 8.65 21.46 -21.74
C LYS A 63 8.42 19.98 -21.44
N LEU A 64 8.29 19.14 -22.47
CA LEU A 64 8.12 17.69 -22.33
C LEU A 64 9.33 17.06 -21.63
N ALA A 65 10.56 17.47 -21.98
CA ALA A 65 11.77 16.96 -21.35
C ALA A 65 11.86 17.32 -19.85
N LEU A 66 11.52 18.56 -19.46
CA LEU A 66 11.57 18.98 -18.06
C LEU A 66 10.55 18.23 -17.20
N LEU A 67 9.32 18.03 -17.69
CA LEU A 67 8.31 17.21 -17.00
C LEU A 67 8.79 15.77 -16.86
N ALA A 68 9.30 15.16 -17.94
CA ALA A 68 9.86 13.81 -17.88
C ALA A 68 11.03 13.69 -16.86
N ILE A 69 11.87 14.71 -16.73
CA ILE A 69 12.94 14.76 -15.72
C ILE A 69 12.38 14.85 -14.30
N LEU A 70 11.37 15.70 -14.06
CA LEU A 70 10.71 15.83 -12.77
C LEU A 70 10.08 14.51 -12.33
N PHE A 71 9.31 13.88 -13.22
CA PHE A 71 8.79 12.53 -13.01
C PHE A 71 9.90 11.52 -12.73
N GLY A 72 10.95 11.48 -13.56
CA GLY A 72 12.07 10.56 -13.39
C GLY A 72 12.79 10.70 -12.04
N ALA A 73 12.89 11.93 -11.51
CA ALA A 73 13.46 12.17 -10.19
C ALA A 73 12.59 11.58 -9.07
N VAL A 74 11.27 11.82 -9.11
CA VAL A 74 10.33 11.24 -8.12
C VAL A 74 10.32 9.72 -8.23
N LEU A 75 10.29 9.17 -9.44
CA LEU A 75 10.30 7.73 -9.69
C LEU A 75 11.56 7.06 -9.13
N THR A 76 12.73 7.67 -9.35
CA THR A 76 14.01 7.16 -8.84
C THR A 76 14.04 7.18 -7.31
N TRP A 77 13.54 8.25 -6.69
CA TRP A 77 13.40 8.31 -5.24
C TRP A 77 12.42 7.24 -4.73
N TRP A 78 11.27 7.08 -5.37
CA TRP A 78 10.24 6.14 -4.94
C TRP A 78 10.74 4.69 -4.96
N PHE A 79 11.48 4.29 -6.01
CA PHE A 79 12.14 2.98 -6.07
C PHE A 79 13.26 2.77 -5.04
N SER A 80 13.74 3.85 -4.40
CA SER A 80 14.73 3.73 -3.31
C SER A 80 14.10 3.46 -1.94
N LEU A 81 12.78 3.59 -1.82
CA LEU A 81 12.05 3.31 -0.58
C LEU A 81 12.16 1.83 -0.23
N LYS A 82 12.56 1.54 1.01
CA LYS A 82 12.65 0.18 1.53
C LYS A 82 11.50 -0.07 2.50
N PRO A 83 10.75 -1.17 2.34
CA PRO A 83 9.80 -1.56 3.37
C PRO A 83 10.58 -1.86 4.66
N SER A 84 9.98 -1.50 5.80
CA SER A 84 10.56 -1.75 7.11
C SER A 84 9.50 -2.33 8.04
N ASN A 85 9.88 -3.36 8.78
CA ASN A 85 9.11 -3.89 9.90
C ASN A 85 9.45 -3.18 11.22
N GLU A 86 10.38 -2.23 11.20
CA GLU A 86 10.83 -1.45 12.34
C GLU A 86 10.11 -0.10 12.35
N ALA A 87 9.05 0.01 13.14
CA ALA A 87 8.37 1.26 13.42
C ALA A 87 7.67 1.18 14.77
N ASN A 88 7.19 2.33 15.26
CA ASN A 88 6.28 2.37 16.40
C ASN A 88 4.87 1.98 15.93
N TRP A 89 4.59 0.68 15.90
CA TRP A 89 3.33 0.12 15.44
C TRP A 89 2.20 0.27 16.47
N GLN A 90 0.96 0.21 16.02
CA GLN A 90 -0.21 0.10 16.91
C GLN A 90 -0.16 -1.21 17.70
N LEU A 91 -0.77 -1.23 18.89
CA LEU A 91 -0.63 -2.33 19.86
C LEU A 91 -1.09 -3.68 19.31
N ASP A 92 -2.19 -3.69 18.55
CA ASP A 92 -2.75 -4.87 17.91
C ASP A 92 -1.89 -5.39 16.75
N VAL A 93 -0.92 -4.64 16.25
CA VAL A 93 -0.03 -5.08 15.17
C VAL A 93 1.45 -4.88 15.55
N ALA A 94 1.72 -4.83 16.85
CA ALA A 94 3.03 -4.56 17.41
C ALA A 94 4.04 -5.67 17.10
N GLN A 95 3.60 -6.93 17.06
CA GLN A 95 4.46 -8.08 16.77
C GLN A 95 4.11 -8.71 15.42
N LEU A 96 5.14 -9.10 14.68
CA LEU A 96 4.97 -9.80 13.40
C LEU A 96 4.85 -11.31 13.68
N ALA A 97 3.76 -11.92 13.19
CA ALA A 97 3.56 -13.37 13.27
C ALA A 97 4.57 -14.10 12.36
N TRP A 98 5.07 -15.23 12.84
CA TRP A 98 5.95 -16.13 12.08
C TRP A 98 5.77 -17.57 12.55
N ALA A 99 6.26 -18.55 11.78
CA ALA A 99 6.07 -19.95 12.10
C ALA A 99 7.34 -20.80 11.87
N GLU A 100 7.57 -21.77 12.75
CA GLU A 100 8.45 -22.91 12.51
C GLU A 100 7.64 -24.09 12.00
N ILE A 101 8.09 -24.72 10.92
CA ILE A 101 7.40 -25.87 10.31
C ILE A 101 8.29 -27.10 10.43
N LYS A 102 7.80 -28.14 11.13
CA LYS A 102 8.49 -29.41 11.36
C LYS A 102 7.57 -30.57 11.00
N GLY A 103 7.41 -30.81 9.70
CA GLY A 103 6.54 -31.87 9.19
C GLY A 103 5.08 -31.56 9.49
N ASP A 104 4.43 -32.42 10.28
CA ASP A 104 3.03 -32.25 10.70
C ASP A 104 2.85 -31.17 11.77
N GLU A 105 3.89 -30.87 12.54
CA GLU A 105 3.84 -29.92 13.64
C GLU A 105 4.28 -28.53 13.17
N VAL A 106 3.42 -27.53 13.40
CA VAL A 106 3.67 -26.11 13.09
C VAL A 106 3.57 -25.30 14.36
N THR A 107 4.65 -24.63 14.73
CA THR A 107 4.69 -23.70 15.87
C THR A 107 4.60 -22.28 15.36
N LEU A 108 3.49 -21.61 15.65
CA LEU A 108 3.25 -20.22 15.33
C LEU A 108 3.61 -19.34 16.52
N HIS A 109 4.37 -18.29 16.25
CA HIS A 109 4.77 -17.29 17.21
C HIS A 109 4.07 -15.97 16.93
N ASN A 110 3.85 -15.20 17.99
CA ASN A 110 3.17 -13.91 17.95
C ASN A 110 1.76 -14.05 17.34
N VAL A 111 1.03 -15.09 17.77
CA VAL A 111 -0.40 -15.22 17.46
C VAL A 111 -1.14 -14.20 18.32
N ARG A 112 -1.78 -13.23 17.66
CA ARG A 112 -2.52 -12.17 18.35
C ARG A 112 -3.82 -12.69 18.95
N ASN A 113 -4.04 -12.40 20.22
CA ASN A 113 -5.29 -12.64 20.92
C ASN A 113 -5.63 -11.40 21.78
N CYS A 114 -6.58 -10.59 21.34
CA CYS A 114 -6.87 -9.32 21.99
C CYS A 114 -8.14 -9.41 22.86
N ASP A 115 -8.05 -8.88 24.08
CA ASP A 115 -9.21 -8.65 24.94
C ASP A 115 -9.82 -7.29 24.60
N TYR A 116 -10.83 -7.29 23.73
CA TYR A 116 -11.52 -6.09 23.27
C TYR A 116 -12.59 -5.63 24.28
N ARG A 117 -12.58 -4.32 24.58
CA ARG A 117 -13.68 -3.60 25.26
C ARG A 117 -14.42 -2.71 24.26
N THR A 118 -13.67 -2.06 23.36
CA THR A 118 -14.16 -1.41 22.13
C THR A 118 -13.14 -1.62 21.00
N GLU A 119 -13.43 -1.15 19.78
CA GLU A 119 -12.48 -1.20 18.66
C GLU A 119 -11.14 -0.52 18.98
N THR A 120 -11.17 0.59 19.71
CA THR A 120 -9.98 1.38 20.07
C THR A 120 -9.51 1.16 21.51
N ASP A 121 -10.22 0.34 22.28
CA ASP A 121 -9.91 0.05 23.67
C ASP A 121 -9.79 -1.46 23.89
N TYR A 122 -8.55 -1.95 23.91
CA TYR A 122 -8.25 -3.38 23.97
C TYR A 122 -6.90 -3.64 24.65
N THR A 123 -6.70 -4.88 25.09
CA THR A 123 -5.41 -5.37 25.57
C THR A 123 -4.92 -6.43 24.60
N ALA A 124 -3.77 -6.22 23.98
CA ALA A 124 -3.19 -7.20 23.06
C ALA A 124 -2.36 -8.25 23.81
N HIS A 125 -2.70 -9.53 23.62
CA HIS A 125 -1.87 -10.67 24.03
C HIS A 125 -1.25 -11.33 22.80
N TRP A 126 -0.06 -11.88 22.98
CA TRP A 126 0.73 -12.51 21.92
C TRP A 126 1.13 -13.90 22.39
N GLU A 127 0.67 -14.91 21.66
CA GLU A 127 0.79 -16.30 22.05
C GLU A 127 1.76 -17.04 21.14
N THR A 128 2.37 -18.11 21.68
CA THR A 128 3.00 -19.15 20.88
C THR A 128 2.08 -20.37 20.89
N ARG A 129 1.68 -20.85 19.72
CA ARG A 129 0.77 -21.99 19.55
C ARG A 129 1.42 -23.05 18.68
N THR A 130 1.37 -24.30 19.10
CA THR A 130 1.78 -25.43 18.28
C THR A 130 0.55 -26.23 17.86
N VAL A 131 0.41 -26.47 16.57
CA VAL A 131 -0.71 -27.22 15.99
C VAL A 131 -0.19 -28.35 15.10
N ARG A 132 -0.99 -29.41 14.96
CA ARG A 132 -0.73 -30.49 14.00
C ARG A 132 -1.65 -30.36 12.80
N ILE A 133 -1.09 -30.26 11.59
CA ILE A 133 -1.87 -30.07 10.36
C ILE A 133 -2.80 -31.26 10.08
N SER A 134 -2.37 -32.48 10.42
CA SER A 134 -3.17 -33.71 10.37
C SER A 134 -4.42 -33.68 11.24
N GLN A 135 -4.49 -32.74 12.20
CA GLN A 135 -5.62 -32.58 13.10
C GLN A 135 -6.61 -31.52 12.61
N ILE A 136 -6.42 -30.93 11.43
CA ILE A 136 -7.43 -30.02 10.86
C ILE A 136 -8.70 -30.80 10.56
N THR A 137 -9.81 -30.35 11.15
CA THR A 137 -11.14 -30.98 10.99
C THR A 137 -12.07 -30.16 10.12
N GLY A 138 -11.77 -28.88 9.90
CA GLY A 138 -12.62 -27.98 9.13
C GLY A 138 -12.00 -26.61 8.89
N ILE A 139 -12.67 -25.84 8.04
CA ILE A 139 -12.30 -24.48 7.70
C ILE A 139 -13.57 -23.63 7.74
N ASP A 140 -13.53 -22.53 8.48
CA ASP A 140 -14.55 -21.48 8.42
C ASP A 140 -14.03 -20.32 7.58
N LEU A 141 -14.89 -19.78 6.73
CA LEU A 141 -14.64 -18.57 5.95
C LEU A 141 -15.63 -17.49 6.40
N ALA A 142 -15.10 -16.38 6.92
CA ALA A 142 -15.85 -15.17 7.18
C ALA A 142 -15.47 -14.10 6.15
N VAL A 143 -16.43 -13.30 5.70
CA VAL A 143 -16.19 -12.18 4.80
C VAL A 143 -16.77 -10.92 5.44
N ASP A 144 -15.89 -10.03 5.85
CA ASP A 144 -16.29 -8.73 6.38
C ASP A 144 -16.30 -7.68 5.25
N TYR A 145 -17.31 -6.82 5.24
CA TYR A 145 -17.44 -5.72 4.29
C TYR A 145 -17.29 -4.41 5.06
N TRP A 146 -16.09 -3.85 5.03
CA TRP A 146 -15.76 -2.66 5.79
C TRP A 146 -15.52 -1.47 4.87
N GLY A 147 -16.12 -0.32 5.22
CA GLY A 147 -16.01 0.94 4.48
C GLY A 147 -16.79 1.01 3.16
N SER A 148 -16.78 -0.04 2.34
CA SER A 148 -17.46 -0.10 1.04
C SER A 148 -18.09 -1.47 0.80
N PRO A 149 -19.30 -1.57 0.23
CA PRO A 149 -19.90 -2.85 -0.15
C PRO A 149 -19.13 -3.57 -1.27
N TRP A 150 -18.15 -2.90 -1.90
CA TRP A 150 -17.31 -3.46 -2.97
C TRP A 150 -15.95 -3.97 -2.48
N ILE A 151 -15.65 -3.82 -1.17
CA ILE A 151 -14.40 -4.27 -0.57
C ILE A 151 -14.73 -5.39 0.40
N ALA A 152 -14.30 -6.60 0.07
CA ALA A 152 -14.47 -7.79 0.89
C ALA A 152 -13.15 -8.13 1.59
N HIS A 153 -13.23 -8.41 2.88
CA HIS A 153 -12.10 -8.77 3.74
C HIS A 153 -12.28 -10.22 4.19
N PRO A 154 -11.74 -11.17 3.42
CA PRO A 154 -11.87 -12.59 3.73
C PRO A 154 -10.96 -12.95 4.90
N ILE A 155 -11.52 -13.68 5.85
CA ILE A 155 -10.86 -14.20 7.03
C ILE A 155 -11.09 -15.71 7.06
N VAL A 156 -10.01 -16.48 7.23
CA VAL A 156 -10.07 -17.94 7.26
C VAL A 156 -9.69 -18.45 8.64
N SER A 157 -10.48 -19.36 9.20
CA SER A 157 -10.18 -20.01 10.47
C SER A 157 -10.10 -21.52 10.28
N PHE A 158 -9.00 -22.12 10.73
CA PHE A 158 -8.80 -23.56 10.71
C PHE A 158 -9.21 -24.16 12.06
N GLN A 159 -10.07 -25.17 12.00
CA GLN A 159 -10.53 -25.93 13.16
C GLN A 159 -9.61 -27.13 13.36
N PHE A 160 -9.20 -27.39 14.60
CA PHE A 160 -8.34 -28.53 14.94
C PHE A 160 -9.05 -29.45 15.94
N ALA A 161 -8.79 -30.76 15.85
CA ALA A 161 -9.35 -31.74 16.78
C ALA A 161 -8.75 -31.62 18.20
N ASP A 162 -7.53 -31.13 18.31
CA ASP A 162 -6.72 -31.16 19.53
C ASP A 162 -6.17 -29.80 19.97
N ALA A 163 -6.57 -28.72 19.29
CA ALA A 163 -6.12 -27.36 19.57
C ALA A 163 -7.26 -26.36 19.33
N PRO A 164 -7.20 -25.16 19.96
CA PRO A 164 -8.11 -24.07 19.62
C PRO A 164 -8.01 -23.67 18.14
N PRO A 165 -9.06 -23.07 17.57
CA PRO A 165 -9.05 -22.63 16.19
C PRO A 165 -7.98 -21.58 15.93
N LEU A 166 -7.44 -21.58 14.70
CA LEU A 166 -6.42 -20.63 14.27
C LEU A 166 -6.93 -19.80 13.10
N CYS A 167 -7.09 -18.50 13.35
CA CYS A 167 -7.59 -17.52 12.41
C CYS A 167 -6.44 -16.80 11.69
N PHE A 168 -6.57 -16.64 10.37
CA PHE A 168 -5.69 -15.87 9.53
C PHE A 168 -6.47 -14.74 8.84
N SER A 169 -5.92 -13.54 8.94
CA SER A 169 -6.34 -12.34 8.24
C SER A 169 -5.11 -11.60 7.73
N ILE A 170 -5.23 -10.95 6.57
CA ILE A 170 -4.20 -10.06 6.03
C ILE A 170 -4.60 -8.63 6.36
N GLU A 171 -3.79 -7.97 7.19
CA GLU A 171 -4.09 -6.64 7.70
C GLU A 171 -2.96 -5.67 7.40
N THR A 172 -3.32 -4.40 7.15
CA THR A 172 -2.34 -3.31 7.06
C THR A 172 -1.73 -3.05 8.44
N ARG A 173 -0.40 -3.12 8.52
CA ARG A 173 0.35 -2.77 9.73
C ARG A 173 0.44 -1.25 9.85
N LYS A 174 -0.29 -0.66 10.80
CA LYS A 174 -0.38 0.80 10.99
C LYS A 174 0.59 1.29 12.06
N LYS A 175 1.23 2.42 11.81
CA LYS A 175 2.02 3.16 12.82
C LYS A 175 1.10 3.82 13.84
N LEU A 176 1.62 4.12 15.02
CA LEU A 176 0.90 4.88 16.04
C LEU A 176 0.42 6.23 15.46
N GLY A 177 -0.87 6.55 15.65
CA GLY A 177 -1.49 7.75 15.09
C GLY A 177 -1.85 7.68 13.60
N GLN A 178 -1.47 6.61 12.88
CA GLN A 178 -1.88 6.40 11.50
C GLN A 178 -3.33 5.91 11.43
N THR A 179 -4.14 6.58 10.62
CA THR A 179 -5.49 6.14 10.25
C THR A 179 -5.46 5.33 8.97
N TYR A 180 -6.49 4.51 8.76
CA TYR A 180 -6.65 3.81 7.50
C TYR A 180 -6.89 4.78 6.33
N SER A 181 -6.34 4.44 5.16
CA SER A 181 -6.62 5.11 3.89
C SER A 181 -6.62 4.07 2.77
N THR A 182 -7.72 3.96 2.04
CA THR A 182 -7.80 3.06 0.88
C THR A 182 -6.78 3.47 -0.19
N ILE A 183 -6.64 4.78 -0.46
CA ILE A 183 -5.76 5.26 -1.53
C ILE A 183 -4.29 5.25 -1.10
N GLY A 184 -4.00 5.60 0.16
CA GLY A 184 -2.62 5.57 0.67
C GLY A 184 -2.11 4.15 0.98
N GLY A 185 -2.97 3.13 0.87
CA GLY A 185 -2.62 1.73 1.04
C GLY A 185 -2.64 0.90 -0.25
N LEU A 186 -2.96 1.51 -1.41
CA LEU A 186 -2.82 0.91 -2.75
C LEU A 186 -1.35 0.91 -3.17
#